data_AF-A0A3B9KNL3-F1
#
_entry.id   AF-A0A3B9KNL3-F1
#
_cell.length_a   1.000
_cell.length_b   1.000
_cell.length_c   1.000
_cell.angle_alpha   90.00
_cell.angle_beta   90.00
_cell.angle_gamma   90.00
#
_symmetry.space_group_name_H-M   'P 1'
#
loop_
_entity.id
_entity.type
_entity.pdbx_description
1 polymer ?
#
loop_
_entity_poly.entity_id
_entity_poly.type
_entity_poly.pdbx_seq_one_letter_code
_entity_poly.pdbx_strand_id
1 'polypeptide(L)'
;DEKFLGDLIVKLVETWAKGEEVRVLAGKVDADKLTSLVMNELKAEAKKGVEIKLDKRMSHGFRFGLKESDLTYDFTDEALMEALGFFLSPKLADLLQEKSEKDTSGK
;
A
#
# COMPACT_ATOMS: atom_id res chain seq x y z
N ASP A 1 -7.96 -8.10 0.91
CA ASP A 1 -7.51 -9.44 0.48
C ASP A 1 -6.10 -9.65 1.01
N GLU A 2 -5.88 -10.63 1.90
CA GLU A 2 -4.54 -10.86 2.47
C GLU A 2 -3.55 -11.38 1.44
N LYS A 3 -4.01 -12.04 0.36
CA LYS A 3 -3.09 -12.50 -0.69
C LYS A 3 -2.48 -11.30 -1.40
N PHE A 4 -3.30 -10.38 -1.90
CA PHE A 4 -2.82 -9.16 -2.54
C PHE A 4 -1.86 -8.36 -1.64
N LEU A 5 -2.19 -8.21 -0.35
CA LEU A 5 -1.31 -7.53 0.62
C LEU A 5 0.03 -8.27 0.79
N GLY A 6 -0.01 -9.59 0.92
CA GLY A 6 1.18 -10.43 1.00
C GLY A 6 2.08 -10.26 -0.23
N ASP A 7 1.52 -10.40 -1.44
CA ASP A 7 2.23 -10.24 -2.71
C ASP A 7 2.89 -8.84 -2.80
N LEU A 8 2.18 -7.79 -2.36
CA LEU A 8 2.70 -6.43 -2.38
C LEU A 8 3.86 -6.23 -1.38
N ILE A 9 3.73 -6.75 -0.15
CA ILE A 9 4.79 -6.69 0.85
C ILE A 9 6.03 -7.43 0.36
N VAL A 10 5.88 -8.63 -0.22
CA VAL A 10 6.98 -9.42 -0.80
C VAL A 10 7.73 -8.59 -1.84
N LYS A 11 6.98 -7.98 -2.77
CA LYS A 11 7.56 -7.13 -3.81
C LYS A 11 8.33 -5.94 -3.23
N LEU A 12 7.81 -5.28 -2.20
CA LEU A 12 8.49 -4.16 -1.53
C LEU A 12 9.78 -4.60 -0.84
N VAL A 13 9.75 -5.71 -0.10
CA VAL A 13 10.95 -6.26 0.55
C VAL A 13 12.02 -6.61 -0.47
N GLU A 14 11.65 -7.32 -1.54
CA GLU A 14 12.61 -7.73 -2.58
C GLU A 14 13.20 -6.55 -3.37
N THR A 15 12.46 -5.46 -3.50
CA THR A 15 12.89 -4.30 -4.30
C THR A 15 13.64 -3.27 -3.45
N TRP A 16 13.20 -3.01 -2.22
CA TRP A 16 13.64 -1.86 -1.42
C TRP A 16 14.45 -2.21 -0.17
N ALA A 17 14.47 -3.48 0.27
CA ALA A 17 15.07 -3.85 1.55
C ALA A 17 16.12 -4.98 1.46
N LYS A 18 16.81 -5.09 0.32
CA LYS A 18 17.87 -6.09 0.17
C LYS A 18 18.99 -5.85 1.17
N GLY A 19 19.08 -6.72 2.18
CA GLY A 19 20.08 -6.65 3.23
C GLY A 19 19.71 -5.74 4.41
N GLU A 20 18.48 -5.23 4.46
CA GLU A 20 18.01 -4.36 5.54
C GLU A 20 16.90 -5.03 6.37
N GLU A 21 16.76 -4.61 7.63
CA GLU A 21 15.63 -5.02 8.45
C GLU A 21 14.39 -4.17 8.15
N VAL A 22 13.26 -4.84 7.93
CA VAL A 22 11.98 -4.23 7.57
C VAL A 22 10.99 -4.41 8.72
N ARG A 23 10.19 -3.38 8.94
CA ARG A 23 8.98 -3.44 9.76
C ARG A 23 7.75 -3.16 8.89
N VAL A 24 6.79 -4.05 8.98
CA VAL A 24 5.44 -3.86 8.42
C VAL A 24 4.45 -3.78 9.58
N LEU A 25 3.67 -2.72 9.60
CA LEU A 25 2.49 -2.60 10.47
C LEU A 25 1.27 -2.83 9.60
N ALA A 26 0.37 -3.74 9.95
CA ALA A 26 -0.84 -4.07 9.18
C ALA A 26 -2.11 -3.94 10.02
N GLY A 27 -3.23 -3.56 9.39
CA GLY A 27 -4.48 -3.21 10.07
C GLY A 27 -5.61 -4.16 9.65
N LYS A 28 -6.42 -4.59 10.63
CA LYS A 28 -7.63 -5.43 10.45
C LYS A 28 -7.45 -6.59 9.44
N VAL A 29 -6.31 -7.27 9.57
CA VAL A 29 -5.96 -8.51 8.85
C VAL A 29 -5.67 -9.62 9.85
N ASP A 30 -5.73 -10.86 9.40
CA ASP A 30 -5.10 -11.97 10.10
C ASP A 30 -3.57 -11.87 9.96
N ALA A 31 -2.91 -11.46 11.04
CA ALA A 31 -1.48 -11.24 11.07
C ALA A 31 -0.68 -12.54 10.89
N ASP A 32 -1.18 -13.67 11.39
CA ASP A 32 -0.48 -14.96 11.28
C ASP A 32 -0.57 -15.50 9.85
N LYS A 33 -1.76 -15.36 9.24
CA LYS A 33 -1.96 -15.68 7.82
C LYS A 33 -1.09 -14.80 6.92
N LEU A 34 -1.09 -13.48 7.15
CA LEU A 34 -0.28 -12.55 6.35
C LEU A 34 1.22 -12.83 6.52
N THR A 35 1.66 -13.07 7.75
CA THR A 35 3.06 -13.44 8.03
C THR A 35 3.43 -14.73 7.31
N SER A 36 2.57 -15.74 7.36
CA SER A 36 2.80 -17.01 6.67
C SER A 36 2.92 -16.83 5.15
N LEU A 37 2.03 -16.03 4.53
CA LEU A 37 2.10 -15.73 3.10
C LEU A 37 3.43 -15.08 2.72
N VAL A 38 3.80 -14.00 3.41
CA VAL A 38 5.04 -13.26 3.13
C VAL A 38 6.27 -14.14 3.35
N MET A 39 6.33 -14.86 4.48
CA MET A 39 7.48 -15.71 4.80
C MET A 39 7.61 -16.91 3.87
N ASN A 40 6.52 -17.41 3.27
CA ASN A 40 6.59 -18.51 2.31
C ASN A 40 7.15 -18.07 0.95
N GLU A 41 6.85 -16.84 0.52
CA GLU A 41 7.25 -16.33 -0.79
C GLU A 41 8.64 -15.68 -0.81
N LEU A 42 9.10 -15.14 0.31
CA LEU A 42 10.43 -14.52 0.39
C LEU A 42 11.57 -15.54 0.20
N LYS A 43 12.65 -15.10 -0.45
CA LYS A 43 13.93 -15.83 -0.46
C LYS A 43 14.50 -15.92 0.95
N ALA A 44 15.22 -17.01 1.26
CA ALA A 44 15.75 -17.27 2.60
C ALA A 44 16.62 -16.14 3.19
N GLU A 45 17.36 -15.42 2.34
CA GLU A 45 18.15 -14.25 2.72
C GLU A 45 17.29 -13.06 3.18
N ALA A 46 16.12 -12.84 2.54
CA ALA A 46 15.22 -11.74 2.84
C ALA A 46 14.37 -11.99 4.10
N LYS A 47 14.06 -13.27 4.42
CA LYS A 47 13.25 -13.63 5.58
C LYS A 47 13.81 -13.12 6.92
N LYS A 48 15.14 -13.09 7.06
CA LYS A 48 15.82 -12.80 8.34
C LYS A 48 15.58 -11.37 8.83
N GLY A 49 15.24 -10.44 7.94
CA GLY A 49 15.05 -9.03 8.27
C GLY A 49 13.59 -8.59 8.42
N VAL A 50 12.60 -9.44 8.13
CA VAL A 50 11.20 -9.00 8.04
C VAL A 50 10.45 -9.22 9.35
N GLU A 51 9.90 -8.14 9.89
CA GLU A 51 8.99 -8.14 11.05
C GLU A 51 7.61 -7.62 10.63
N ILE A 52 6.56 -8.43 10.81
CA ILE A 52 5.17 -8.04 10.54
C ILE A 52 4.41 -7.98 11.86
N LYS A 53 3.75 -6.85 12.14
CA LYS A 53 3.00 -6.60 13.37
C LYS A 53 1.61 -6.06 13.05
N LEU A 54 0.64 -6.43 13.89
CA LEU A 54 -0.70 -5.86 13.84
C LEU A 54 -0.72 -4.48 14.53
N ASP A 55 -1.26 -3.45 13.85
CA ASP A 55 -1.66 -2.19 14.48
C ASP A 55 -3.19 -2.11 14.56
N LYS A 56 -3.72 -2.26 15.78
CA LYS A 56 -5.17 -2.26 16.05
C LYS A 56 -5.83 -0.90 15.84
N ARG A 57 -5.05 0.18 15.74
CA ARG A 57 -5.56 1.53 15.48
C ARG A 57 -5.76 1.80 13.99
N MET A 58 -5.20 0.94 13.14
CA MET A 58 -5.26 1.08 11.70
C MET A 58 -6.45 0.30 11.13
N SER A 59 -7.20 0.93 10.24
CA SER A 59 -8.44 0.36 9.69
C SER A 59 -8.14 -0.78 8.72
N HIS A 60 -7.40 -0.54 7.63
CA HIS A 60 -6.97 -1.51 6.62
C HIS A 60 -5.68 -1.03 5.95
N GLY A 61 -5.06 -1.92 5.17
CA GLY A 61 -3.77 -1.66 4.52
C GLY A 61 -2.60 -1.88 5.48
N PHE A 62 -1.47 -1.24 5.16
CA PHE A 62 -0.24 -1.40 5.94
C PHE A 62 0.70 -0.20 5.81
N ARG A 63 1.64 -0.10 6.74
CA ARG A 63 2.81 0.78 6.65
C ARG A 63 4.07 -0.05 6.53
N PHE A 64 4.98 0.37 5.68
CA PHE A 64 6.26 -0.29 5.42
C PHE A 64 7.40 0.66 5.79
N GLY A 65 8.33 0.21 6.63
CA GLY A 65 9.48 1.00 7.03
C GLY A 65 10.74 0.15 7.17
N LEU A 66 11.90 0.77 7.00
CA LEU A 66 13.19 0.18 7.32
C LEU A 66 13.47 0.44 8.81
N LYS A 67 13.92 -0.55 9.58
CA LYS A 67 14.06 -0.39 11.04
C LYS A 67 15.12 0.63 11.45
N GLU A 68 16.17 0.77 10.65
CA GLU A 68 17.26 1.73 10.87
C GLU A 68 16.94 3.14 10.35
N SER A 69 15.72 3.36 9.86
CA SER A 69 15.26 4.60 9.25
C SER A 69 13.96 5.07 9.88
N ASP A 70 13.81 6.38 10.03
CA ASP A 70 12.53 6.99 10.38
C ASP A 70 11.58 7.09 9.17
N LEU A 71 12.02 6.66 7.98
CA LEU A 71 11.22 6.67 6.77
C LEU A 71 10.19 5.54 6.79
N THR A 72 8.92 5.92 6.69
CA THR A 72 7.80 5.00 6.57
C THR A 72 6.98 5.35 5.34
N TYR A 73 6.69 4.35 4.52
CA TYR A 73 5.76 4.42 3.41
C TYR A 73 4.37 3.97 3.89
N ASP A 74 3.37 4.81 3.65
CA ASP A 74 2.00 4.57 4.08
C ASP A 74 1.15 4.04 2.91
N PHE A 75 0.74 2.77 3.02
CA PHE A 75 -0.16 2.07 2.09
C PHE A 75 -1.50 1.75 2.77
N THR A 76 -1.94 2.60 3.70
CA THR A 76 -3.29 2.54 4.25
C THR A 76 -4.33 2.92 3.20
N ASP A 77 -5.54 2.41 3.38
CA ASP A 77 -6.68 2.78 2.53
C ASP A 77 -6.89 4.30 2.56
N GLU A 78 -6.72 4.94 3.73
CA GLU A 78 -6.83 6.39 3.89
C GLU A 78 -5.80 7.15 3.03
N ALA A 79 -4.51 6.77 3.11
CA ALA A 79 -3.45 7.40 2.34
C ALA A 79 -3.63 7.20 0.83
N LEU A 80 -4.04 6.00 0.41
CA LEU A 80 -4.31 5.70 -0.99
C LEU A 80 -5.53 6.46 -1.51
N MET A 81 -6.61 6.54 -0.73
CA MET A 81 -7.79 7.32 -1.08
C MET A 81 -7.47 8.81 -1.24
N GLU A 82 -6.66 9.37 -0.34
CA GLU A 82 -6.24 10.76 -0.41
C GLU A 82 -5.40 11.02 -1.68
N ALA A 83 -4.38 10.18 -1.93
CA ALA A 83 -3.51 10.33 -3.10
C ALA A 83 -4.28 10.17 -4.43
N LEU A 84 -5.15 9.17 -4.51
CA LEU A 84 -5.98 8.93 -5.69
C LEU A 84 -7.02 10.05 -5.86
N GLY A 85 -7.66 10.49 -4.79
CA GLY A 85 -8.61 11.60 -4.81
C GLY A 85 -7.95 12.87 -5.33
N PHE A 86 -6.77 13.21 -4.80
CA PHE A 86 -5.99 14.36 -5.26
C PHE A 86 -5.64 14.27 -6.74
N PHE A 87 -5.22 13.10 -7.22
CA PHE A 87 -4.82 12.91 -8.61
C PHE A 87 -6.01 12.87 -9.59
N LEU A 88 -7.11 12.23 -9.21
CA LEU A 88 -8.25 11.96 -10.09
C LEU A 88 -9.26 13.11 -10.12
N SER A 89 -9.44 13.84 -9.01
CA SER A 89 -10.48 14.88 -8.91
C SER A 89 -10.38 15.96 -10.00
N PRO A 90 -9.20 16.53 -10.31
CA PRO A 90 -9.08 17.53 -11.36
C PRO A 90 -9.45 16.96 -12.74
N LYS A 91 -8.96 15.76 -13.05
CA LYS A 91 -9.22 15.09 -14.34
C LYS A 91 -10.70 14.77 -14.52
N LEU A 92 -11.37 14.36 -13.45
CA LEU A 92 -12.81 14.12 -13.47
C LEU A 92 -13.59 15.42 -13.67
N ALA A 93 -13.16 16.53 -13.04
CA ALA A 93 -13.77 17.83 -13.25
C ALA A 93 -13.65 18.30 -14.70
N ASP A 94 -12.46 18.15 -15.30
CA ASP A 94 -12.21 18.51 -16.71
C ASP A 94 -13.11 17.70 -17.66
N LEU A 95 -13.20 16.37 -17.47
CA LEU A 95 -14.05 15.49 -18.29
C LEU A 95 -15.54 15.86 -18.20
N LEU A 96 -16.01 16.30 -17.03
CA LEU A 96 -17.39 16.73 -16.84
C LEU A 96 -17.66 18.10 -17.50
N GLN A 97 -16.70 19.02 -17.44
CA GLN A 97 -16.79 20.33 -18.10
C GLN A 97 -16.78 20.20 -19.63
N GLU A 98 -15.88 19.40 -20.20
CA GLU A 98 -15.82 19.15 -21.65
C GLU A 98 -17.14 18.60 -22.22
N LYS A 99 -17.83 17.74 -21.46
CA LYS A 99 -19.17 17.26 -21.85
C LYS A 99 -20.20 18.38 -21.84
N SER A 100 -20.17 19.25 -20.84
CA SER A 100 -21.16 20.34 -20.71
C SER A 100 -21.04 21.39 -21.83
N GLU A 101 -19.84 21.64 -22.34
CA GLU A 101 -19.59 22.58 -23.45
C GLU A 101 -20.01 22.00 -24.81
N LYS A 102 -19.89 20.69 -25.01
CA LYS A 102 -20.33 20.02 -26.25
C LYS A 102 -21.86 19.94 -26.38
N ASP A 103 -22.60 19.89 -25.27
CA ASP A 103 -24.07 19.90 -25.29
C ASP A 103 -24.67 21.29 -25.54
N THR A 104 -23.91 22.36 -25.30
CA THR A 104 -24.37 23.76 -25.48
C THR A 104 -24.00 24.37 -26.84
N SER A 105 -23.06 23.77 -27.57
CA SER A 105 -22.63 24.22 -28.91
C SER A 105 -23.38 23.54 -30.07
N GLY A 106 -24.35 22.67 -29.77
CA GLY A 106 -25.22 21.99 -30.75
C GLY A 106 -26.62 22.59 -30.94
N LYS A 107 -26.88 23.81 -30.47
CA LYS A 107 -28.17 24.52 -30.65
C LYS A 107 -28.01 25.78 -31.48
#